data_AF-A0A0H4WNS5-F1
#
_entry.id   AF-A0A0H4WNS5-F1
#
_cell.length_a   1.000
_cell.length_b   1.000
_cell.length_c   1.000
_cell.angle_alpha   90.00
_cell.angle_beta   90.00
_cell.angle_gamma   90.00
#
_symmetry.space_group_name_H-M   'P 1'
#
loop_
_entity.id
_entity.type
_entity.pdbx_description
1 polymer ?
#
loop_
_entity_poly.entity_id
_entity_poly.type
_entity_poly.pdbx_seq_one_letter_code
_entity_poly.pdbx_strand_id
1 'polypeptide(L)'
;MLFWPTMRNRLLLCCALTALTGCSKKGGDEDATLLPQVKAGLAAREAKLSSYRIAGTVQDTGLEPVTFTFDYRAPQRLRGTLGPPASRTFSWDGSRFFQQLNAEKQFVTFTSELPPAQLAGFLSETFHPFIPEGFRTPLLLSHATVRRATHPLAPQAVELTQKLEGEAQGLEMTYVLRWPQLDFLSRRTRAPGGAEAEERVEEEDCDAALDLCVPKRLGRWQGGKRVGETVLTRVELGAALPNDAFTLTAPEGYDVQTRTLVPSSPTTPPAGG
;
A
#
# COMPACT_ATOMS: atom_id res chain seq x y z
N MET A 1 -61.64 38.87 55.99
CA MET A 1 -61.15 40.00 55.17
C MET A 1 -59.78 40.39 55.69
N LEU A 2 -58.72 39.87 55.07
CA LEU A 2 -57.34 40.13 55.47
C LEU A 2 -56.73 41.10 54.47
N PHE A 3 -56.42 42.30 54.96
CA PHE A 3 -55.64 43.33 54.30
C PHE A 3 -54.15 43.03 54.46
N TRP A 4 -53.39 43.12 53.37
CA TRP A 4 -51.94 43.29 53.40
C TRP A 4 -51.63 44.78 53.61
N PRO A 5 -50.49 45.13 54.25
CA PRO A 5 -49.52 45.87 53.45
C PRO A 5 -48.03 45.60 53.76
N THR A 6 -47.23 45.86 52.72
CA THR A 6 -45.89 46.49 52.67
C THR A 6 -44.59 45.75 53.02
N MET A 7 -43.70 45.81 52.00
CA MET A 7 -42.23 45.98 52.04
C MET A 7 -41.42 44.76 52.55
N ARG A 8 -40.21 44.43 52.07
CA ARG A 8 -39.15 45.25 51.47
C ARG A 8 -38.07 44.33 50.86
N ASN A 9 -37.47 44.80 49.78
CA ASN A 9 -36.03 44.70 49.46
C ASN A 9 -35.40 43.41 48.90
N ARG A 10 -34.43 43.67 48.00
CA ARG A 10 -33.43 42.80 47.35
C ARG A 10 -33.95 42.18 46.04
N LEU A 11 -33.34 42.34 44.87
CA LEU A 11 -31.97 42.74 44.52
C LEU A 11 -31.97 43.34 43.11
N LEU A 12 -31.13 44.36 42.93
CA LEU A 12 -30.73 44.94 41.65
C LEU A 12 -29.84 43.97 40.84
N LEU A 13 -29.85 44.19 39.51
CA LEU A 13 -28.75 44.02 38.56
C LEU A 13 -28.27 42.59 38.23
N CYS A 14 -28.57 42.14 36.99
CA CYS A 14 -27.60 42.18 35.89
C CYS A 14 -28.21 41.58 34.61
N CYS A 15 -28.75 42.45 33.75
CA CYS A 15 -28.83 42.21 32.32
C CYS A 15 -27.42 42.27 31.74
N ALA A 16 -26.89 41.15 31.26
CA ALA A 16 -25.92 41.05 30.16
C ALA A 16 -25.43 39.59 30.05
N LEU A 17 -26.22 38.72 29.42
CA LEU A 17 -25.69 37.49 28.82
C LEU A 17 -25.79 37.65 27.31
N THR A 18 -24.86 38.46 26.81
CA THR A 18 -24.55 38.60 25.39
C THR A 18 -23.93 37.31 24.86
N ALA A 19 -24.56 36.79 23.82
CA ALA A 19 -24.04 35.94 22.74
C ALA A 19 -22.57 35.47 22.86
N LEU A 20 -22.40 34.17 23.09
CA LEU A 20 -21.28 33.39 22.59
C LEU A 20 -21.82 32.12 21.92
N THR A 21 -22.59 32.28 20.84
CA THR A 21 -22.68 31.23 19.81
C THR A 21 -21.39 31.28 19.00
N GLY A 22 -20.33 30.69 19.55
CA GLY A 22 -19.12 30.41 18.79
C GLY A 22 -19.48 29.40 17.70
N CYS A 23 -19.56 29.88 16.45
CA CYS A 23 -19.47 28.99 15.29
C CYS A 23 -18.10 28.30 15.37
N SER A 24 -18.08 27.03 15.77
CA SER A 24 -16.90 26.18 15.60
C SER A 24 -16.55 26.20 14.11
N LYS A 25 -15.43 26.84 13.76
CA LYS A 25 -14.87 26.85 12.42
C LYS A 25 -14.45 25.40 12.11
N LYS A 26 -15.39 24.62 11.58
CA LYS A 26 -15.27 23.20 11.33
C LYS A 26 -14.28 22.99 10.16
N GLY A 27 -13.11 22.42 10.43
CA GLY A 27 -12.29 21.70 9.44
C GLY A 27 -11.34 22.49 8.54
N GLY A 28 -11.07 23.78 8.79
CA GLY A 28 -10.20 24.56 7.87
C GLY A 28 -8.69 24.39 8.08
N ASP A 29 -8.24 24.35 9.34
CA ASP A 29 -6.81 24.47 9.70
C ASP A 29 -6.17 23.11 10.01
N GLU A 30 -6.94 22.18 10.57
CA GLU A 30 -6.48 20.84 10.90
C GLU A 30 -6.29 19.98 9.65
N ASP A 31 -7.22 20.04 8.69
CA ASP A 31 -7.13 19.27 7.43
C ASP A 31 -6.02 19.81 6.51
N ALA A 32 -5.77 21.13 6.53
CA ALA A 32 -4.72 21.76 5.74
C ALA A 32 -3.30 21.33 6.18
N THR A 33 -3.12 21.01 7.47
CA THR A 33 -1.83 20.54 8.01
C THR A 33 -1.70 19.02 8.02
N LEU A 34 -2.81 18.28 7.88
CA LEU A 34 -2.82 16.82 7.93
C LEU A 34 -2.12 16.17 6.72
N LEU A 35 -2.34 16.66 5.50
CA LEU A 35 -1.76 16.05 4.31
C LEU A 35 -0.22 16.13 4.29
N PRO A 36 0.41 17.27 4.59
CA PRO A 36 1.86 17.34 4.77
C PRO A 36 2.39 16.36 5.84
N GLN A 37 1.71 16.24 6.98
CA GLN A 37 2.10 15.30 8.04
C GLN A 37 2.02 13.84 7.56
N VAL A 38 0.97 13.49 6.81
CA VAL A 38 0.84 12.16 6.23
C VAL A 38 1.93 11.88 5.20
N LYS A 39 2.24 12.84 4.31
CA LYS A 39 3.34 12.69 3.34
C LYS A 39 4.68 12.46 4.04
N ALA A 40 4.98 13.25 5.07
CA ALA A 40 6.21 13.10 5.86
C ALA A 40 6.25 11.78 6.62
N GLY A 41 5.13 11.38 7.25
CA GLY A 41 5.03 10.13 7.98
C GLY A 41 5.17 8.90 7.06
N LEU A 42 4.59 8.93 5.86
CA LEU A 42 4.76 7.86 4.87
C LEU A 42 6.23 7.75 4.47
N ALA A 43 6.91 8.86 4.15
CA ALA A 43 8.33 8.83 3.84
C ALA A 43 9.17 8.26 5.00
N ALA A 44 8.86 8.63 6.25
CA ALA A 44 9.51 8.06 7.43
C ALA A 44 9.23 6.56 7.60
N ARG A 45 7.99 6.12 7.34
CA ARG A 45 7.59 4.71 7.36
C ARG A 45 8.35 3.89 6.32
N GLU A 46 8.42 4.38 5.09
CA GLU A 46 9.18 3.74 4.01
C GLU A 46 10.67 3.60 4.38
N ALA A 47 11.25 4.63 5.00
CA ALA A 47 12.64 4.60 5.45
C ALA A 47 12.91 3.54 6.54
N LYS A 48 11.93 3.26 7.40
CA LYS A 48 12.01 2.17 8.40
C LYS A 48 12.01 0.78 7.73
N LEU A 49 11.27 0.61 6.63
CA LEU A 49 11.18 -0.63 5.86
C LEU A 49 12.33 -0.78 4.85
N SER A 50 13.58 -0.59 5.28
CA SER A 50 14.75 -0.65 4.40
C SER A 50 15.10 -2.05 3.90
N SER A 51 14.69 -3.09 4.63
CA SER A 51 14.78 -4.48 4.18
C SER A 51 13.69 -5.31 4.83
N TYR A 52 13.22 -6.34 4.13
CA TYR A 52 12.32 -7.33 4.71
C TYR A 52 12.35 -8.64 3.94
N ARG A 53 11.93 -9.71 4.62
CA ARG A 53 11.68 -11.03 4.04
C ARG A 53 10.28 -11.48 4.44
N ILE A 54 9.52 -11.93 3.46
CA ILE A 54 8.19 -12.50 3.67
C ILE A 54 8.03 -13.83 2.96
N ALA A 55 7.19 -14.68 3.53
CA ALA A 55 6.71 -15.90 2.89
C ALA A 55 5.24 -16.12 3.22
N GLY A 56 4.50 -16.70 2.28
CA GLY A 56 3.07 -16.89 2.45
C GLY A 56 2.40 -17.59 1.30
N THR A 57 1.07 -17.47 1.27
CA THR A 57 0.22 -17.95 0.18
C THR A 57 -0.66 -16.83 -0.34
N VAL A 58 -0.94 -16.87 -1.63
CA VAL A 58 -2.01 -16.08 -2.27
C VAL A 58 -3.04 -17.07 -2.79
N GLN A 59 -4.31 -16.79 -2.55
CA GLN A 59 -5.41 -17.60 -3.05
C GLN A 59 -6.50 -16.71 -3.65
N ASP A 60 -6.94 -17.04 -4.86
CA ASP A 60 -8.16 -16.50 -5.46
C ASP A 60 -9.30 -17.53 -5.32
N THR A 61 -10.54 -17.06 -5.27
CA THR A 61 -11.70 -17.95 -5.16
C THR A 61 -11.75 -18.96 -6.31
N GLY A 62 -11.81 -20.24 -5.98
CA GLY A 62 -11.87 -21.34 -6.95
C GLY A 62 -10.51 -21.77 -7.50
N LEU A 63 -9.41 -21.18 -7.03
CA LEU A 63 -8.05 -21.60 -7.37
C LEU A 63 -7.33 -22.18 -6.15
N GLU A 64 -6.35 -23.05 -6.42
CA GLU A 64 -5.44 -23.57 -5.40
C GLU A 64 -4.52 -22.46 -4.86
N PRO A 65 -4.18 -22.45 -3.56
CA PRO A 65 -3.23 -21.50 -3.00
C PRO A 65 -1.85 -21.62 -3.66
N VAL A 66 -1.29 -20.49 -4.07
CA VAL A 66 0.08 -20.41 -4.58
C VAL A 66 1.00 -19.91 -3.48
N THR A 67 2.01 -20.69 -3.15
CA THR A 67 3.05 -20.28 -2.19
C THR A 67 4.01 -19.28 -2.82
N PHE A 68 4.49 -18.33 -2.02
CA PHE A 68 5.51 -17.40 -2.48
C PHE A 68 6.49 -17.02 -1.36
N THR A 69 7.67 -16.57 -1.76
CA THR A 69 8.60 -15.86 -0.90
C THR A 69 9.02 -14.56 -1.57
N PHE A 70 9.32 -13.54 -0.77
CA PHE A 70 9.80 -12.28 -1.29
C PHE A 70 10.81 -11.62 -0.35
N ASP A 71 11.94 -11.24 -0.91
CA ASP A 71 13.00 -10.51 -0.23
C ASP A 71 13.14 -9.12 -0.88
N TYR A 72 13.16 -8.09 -0.05
CA TYR A 72 13.43 -6.72 -0.46
C TYR A 72 14.59 -6.13 0.34
N ARG A 73 15.44 -5.38 -0.35
CA ARG A 73 16.42 -4.49 0.28
C ARG A 73 16.54 -3.20 -0.51
N ALA A 74 16.50 -2.07 0.19
CA ALA A 74 16.76 -0.77 -0.37
C ALA A 74 18.19 -0.69 -0.99
N PRO A 75 18.40 0.16 -2.01
CA PRO A 75 17.41 1.02 -2.65
C PRO A 75 16.41 0.25 -3.54
N GLN A 76 16.85 -0.74 -4.32
CA GLN A 76 15.99 -1.55 -5.19
C GLN A 76 16.68 -2.89 -5.45
N ARG A 77 16.64 -3.79 -4.47
CA ARG A 77 17.01 -5.20 -4.65
C ARG A 77 15.82 -6.05 -4.28
N LEU A 78 15.44 -6.92 -5.21
CA LEU A 78 14.15 -7.61 -5.19
C LEU A 78 14.39 -9.07 -5.53
N ARG A 79 13.78 -9.99 -4.80
CA ARG A 79 13.76 -11.41 -5.17
C ARG A 79 12.42 -12.00 -4.81
N GLY A 80 11.69 -12.48 -5.80
CA GLY A 80 10.42 -13.15 -5.64
C GLY A 80 10.51 -14.58 -6.15
N THR A 81 9.99 -15.53 -5.38
CA THR A 81 9.85 -16.93 -5.82
C THR A 81 8.40 -17.35 -5.67
N LEU A 82 7.82 -17.88 -6.73
CA LEU A 82 6.55 -18.61 -6.69
C LEU A 82 6.87 -20.10 -6.59
N GLY A 83 6.12 -20.78 -5.72
CA GLY A 83 6.25 -22.22 -5.53
C GLY A 83 5.44 -23.04 -6.55
N PRO A 84 5.26 -24.34 -6.29
CA PRO A 84 4.55 -25.26 -7.18
C PRO A 84 3.12 -24.83 -7.52
N PRO A 85 2.57 -25.25 -8.67
CA PRO A 85 3.17 -26.17 -9.64
C PRO A 85 4.11 -25.51 -10.66
N ALA A 86 4.01 -24.20 -10.88
CA ALA A 86 4.81 -23.45 -11.86
C ALA A 86 5.91 -22.63 -11.15
N SER A 87 6.84 -23.34 -10.51
CA SER A 87 7.88 -22.69 -9.71
C SER A 87 8.78 -21.80 -10.56
N ARG A 88 8.85 -20.52 -10.21
CA ARG A 88 9.64 -19.51 -10.92
C ARG A 88 10.24 -18.51 -9.94
N THR A 89 11.46 -18.08 -10.21
CA THR A 89 12.15 -17.06 -9.41
C THR A 89 12.53 -15.89 -10.30
N PHE A 90 12.26 -14.70 -9.79
CA PHE A 90 12.69 -13.44 -10.37
C PHE A 90 13.60 -12.74 -9.38
N SER A 91 14.68 -12.14 -9.86
CA SER A 91 15.53 -11.34 -8.99
C SER A 91 16.13 -10.13 -9.71
N TRP A 92 16.22 -9.02 -9.01
CA TRP A 92 16.90 -7.82 -9.44
C TRP A 92 18.00 -7.49 -8.42
N ASP A 93 19.26 -7.55 -8.85
CA ASP A 93 20.42 -7.30 -7.98
C ASP A 93 20.79 -5.82 -7.84
N GLY A 94 20.01 -4.92 -8.45
CA GLY A 94 20.32 -3.50 -8.58
C GLY A 94 20.94 -3.13 -9.93
N SER A 95 21.30 -4.12 -10.76
CA SER A 95 21.91 -3.92 -12.07
C SER A 95 21.41 -4.88 -13.15
N ARG A 96 21.15 -6.14 -12.79
CA ARG A 96 20.72 -7.20 -13.68
C ARG A 96 19.44 -7.82 -13.15
N PHE A 97 18.58 -8.18 -14.09
CA PHE A 97 17.39 -8.96 -13.82
C PHE A 97 17.64 -10.43 -14.16
N PHE A 98 17.23 -11.32 -13.28
CA PHE A 98 17.36 -12.76 -13.41
C PHE A 98 15.98 -13.38 -13.43
N GLN A 99 15.77 -14.29 -14.37
CA GLN A 99 14.58 -15.11 -14.45
C GLN A 99 15.00 -16.58 -14.45
N GLN A 100 14.46 -17.35 -13.51
CA GLN A 100 14.65 -18.79 -13.41
C GLN A 100 13.29 -19.46 -13.49
N LEU A 101 13.08 -20.27 -14.53
CA LEU A 101 11.86 -21.02 -14.77
C LEU A 101 12.17 -22.51 -14.56
N ASN A 102 11.68 -23.08 -13.46
CA ASN A 102 12.14 -24.40 -13.02
C ASN A 102 11.54 -25.54 -13.84
N ALA A 103 10.31 -25.39 -14.33
CA ALA A 103 9.65 -26.43 -15.13
C ALA A 103 10.32 -26.58 -16.51
N GLU A 104 10.76 -25.46 -17.08
CA GLU A 104 11.41 -25.36 -18.38
C GLU A 104 12.93 -25.56 -18.30
N LYS A 105 13.50 -25.65 -17.08
CA LYS A 105 14.95 -25.60 -16.84
C LYS A 105 15.61 -24.43 -17.58
N GLN A 106 15.01 -23.25 -17.51
CA GLN A 106 15.51 -22.06 -18.19
C GLN A 106 16.04 -21.03 -17.18
N PHE A 107 17.21 -20.48 -17.47
CA PHE A 107 17.81 -19.39 -16.73
C PHE A 107 18.19 -18.26 -17.67
N VAL A 108 17.59 -17.08 -17.49
CA VAL A 108 17.87 -15.90 -18.31
C VAL A 108 18.38 -14.77 -17.44
N THR A 109 19.53 -14.22 -17.82
CA THR A 109 20.05 -12.96 -17.27
C THR A 109 19.77 -11.84 -18.25
N PHE A 110 19.22 -10.75 -17.74
CA PHE A 110 18.93 -9.55 -18.50
C PHE A 110 19.80 -8.39 -18.00
N THR A 111 20.54 -7.79 -18.91
CA THR A 111 21.09 -6.44 -18.73
C THR A 111 19.99 -5.42 -19.05
N SER A 112 20.07 -4.22 -18.47
CA SER A 112 19.06 -3.18 -18.70
C SER A 112 19.65 -1.98 -19.44
N GLU A 113 19.04 -1.63 -20.56
CA GLU A 113 19.23 -0.36 -21.27
C GLU A 113 17.96 0.50 -21.21
N LEU A 114 17.02 0.15 -20.32
CA LEU A 114 15.79 0.90 -20.12
C LEU A 114 16.09 2.26 -19.45
N PRO A 115 15.44 3.34 -19.90
CA PRO A 115 15.41 4.59 -19.14
C PRO A 115 14.88 4.36 -17.72
N PRO A 116 15.32 5.14 -16.72
CA PRO A 116 14.97 4.92 -15.31
C PRO A 116 13.47 4.76 -15.02
N ALA A 117 12.61 5.55 -15.69
CA ALA A 117 11.17 5.47 -15.52
C ALA A 117 10.58 4.14 -16.06
N GLN A 118 11.08 3.66 -17.21
CA GLN A 118 10.64 2.38 -17.79
C GLN A 118 11.17 1.21 -16.97
N LEU A 119 12.39 1.29 -16.45
CA LEU A 119 12.94 0.29 -15.53
C LEU A 119 12.08 0.21 -14.26
N ALA A 120 11.72 1.35 -13.66
CA ALA A 120 10.85 1.37 -12.49
C ALA A 120 9.47 0.74 -12.78
N GLY A 121 8.88 1.03 -13.94
CA GLY A 121 7.64 0.38 -14.40
C GLY A 121 7.79 -1.13 -14.55
N PHE A 122 8.81 -1.58 -15.27
CA PHE A 122 9.12 -3.01 -15.47
C PHE A 122 9.30 -3.76 -14.14
N LEU A 123 10.07 -3.20 -13.21
CA LEU A 123 10.29 -3.79 -11.89
C LEU A 123 8.99 -3.81 -11.07
N SER A 124 8.20 -2.73 -11.13
CA SER A 124 6.89 -2.69 -10.47
C SER A 124 5.98 -3.79 -11.00
N GLU A 125 5.80 -3.90 -12.32
CA GLU A 125 4.96 -4.94 -12.93
C GLU A 125 5.43 -6.36 -12.59
N THR A 126 6.73 -6.59 -12.61
CA THR A 126 7.32 -7.91 -12.35
C THR A 126 7.17 -8.33 -10.89
N PHE A 127 7.39 -7.40 -9.95
CA PHE A 127 7.47 -7.71 -8.52
C PHE A 127 6.20 -7.38 -7.73
N HIS A 128 5.27 -6.58 -8.25
CA HIS A 128 4.02 -6.24 -7.56
C HIS A 128 3.24 -7.46 -7.05
N PRO A 129 3.13 -8.59 -7.79
CA PRO A 129 2.44 -9.78 -7.28
C PRO A 129 3.05 -10.38 -6.00
N PHE A 130 4.28 -10.04 -5.67
CA PHE A 130 5.00 -10.52 -4.49
C PHE A 130 4.98 -9.54 -3.31
N ILE A 131 4.46 -8.32 -3.52
CA ILE A 131 4.47 -7.24 -2.54
C ILE A 131 3.03 -6.99 -2.12
N PRO A 132 2.56 -7.59 -1.02
CA PRO A 132 1.23 -7.30 -0.50
C PRO A 132 1.12 -5.82 -0.14
N GLU A 133 -0.10 -5.28 -0.19
CA GLU A 133 -0.36 -3.93 0.30
C GLU A 133 0.13 -3.77 1.74
N GLY A 134 0.61 -2.56 2.08
CA GLY A 134 1.18 -2.26 3.39
C GLY A 134 2.68 -2.54 3.57
N PHE A 135 3.32 -3.26 2.64
CA PHE A 135 4.79 -3.40 2.63
C PHE A 135 5.52 -2.26 1.91
N ARG A 136 4.78 -1.41 1.20
CA ARG A 136 5.26 -0.17 0.58
C ARG A 136 4.28 0.96 0.86
N THR A 137 4.76 2.19 0.86
CA THR A 137 3.86 3.35 0.99
C THR A 137 3.01 3.58 -0.26
N PRO A 138 1.75 4.02 -0.10
CA PRO A 138 0.93 4.44 -1.23
C PRO A 138 1.60 5.55 -2.04
N LEU A 139 1.51 5.46 -3.37
CA LEU A 139 1.87 6.56 -4.25
C LEU A 139 0.78 7.62 -4.20
N LEU A 140 1.12 8.81 -3.71
CA LEU A 140 0.18 9.91 -3.56
C LEU A 140 0.24 10.86 -4.75
N LEU A 141 -0.91 11.07 -5.39
CA LEU A 141 -1.08 12.07 -6.43
C LEU A 141 -1.12 13.49 -5.84
N SER A 142 -0.84 14.48 -6.68
CA SER A 142 -0.78 15.88 -6.25
C SER A 142 -2.10 16.39 -5.64
N HIS A 143 -3.23 15.86 -6.14
CA HIS A 143 -4.61 16.16 -5.70
C HIS A 143 -5.18 15.18 -4.67
N ALA A 144 -4.35 14.34 -4.04
CA ALA A 144 -4.81 13.47 -2.97
C ALA A 144 -5.37 14.29 -1.80
N THR A 145 -6.54 13.91 -1.31
CA THR A 145 -7.17 14.51 -0.13
C THR A 145 -6.99 13.60 1.08
N VAL A 146 -7.04 14.18 2.27
CA VAL A 146 -6.91 13.44 3.53
C VAL A 146 -7.98 13.89 4.52
N ARG A 147 -8.43 12.97 5.36
CA ARG A 147 -9.27 13.29 6.53
C ARG A 147 -9.00 12.33 7.68
N ARG A 148 -9.33 12.75 8.90
CA ARG A 148 -9.37 11.86 10.07
C ARG A 148 -10.45 10.79 9.88
N ALA A 149 -10.15 9.58 10.35
CA ALA A 149 -11.05 8.44 10.30
C ALA A 149 -10.89 7.58 11.55
N THR A 150 -11.77 6.60 11.67
CA THR A 150 -11.71 5.55 12.69
C THR A 150 -11.75 4.20 11.99
N HIS A 151 -11.05 3.20 12.53
CA HIS A 151 -11.03 1.85 11.99
C HIS A 151 -11.16 0.82 13.13
N PRO A 152 -11.79 -0.35 12.92
CA PRO A 152 -11.88 -1.38 13.96
C PRO A 152 -10.53 -1.80 14.56
N LEU A 153 -9.48 -1.87 13.73
CA LEU A 153 -8.10 -2.19 14.17
C LEU A 153 -7.32 -0.97 14.68
N ALA A 154 -7.81 0.25 14.44
CA ALA A 154 -7.12 1.47 14.83
C ALA A 154 -8.14 2.58 15.12
N PRO A 155 -8.41 2.89 16.39
CA PRO A 155 -9.41 3.93 16.73
C PRO A 155 -9.01 5.31 16.22
N GLN A 156 -7.72 5.53 15.93
CA GLN A 156 -7.23 6.70 15.21
C GLN A 156 -6.68 6.27 13.85
N ALA A 157 -7.25 6.79 12.78
CA ALA A 157 -6.84 6.53 11.41
C ALA A 157 -6.91 7.81 10.56
N VAL A 158 -6.36 7.72 9.35
CA VAL A 158 -6.56 8.70 8.28
C VAL A 158 -7.08 7.99 7.04
N GLU A 159 -7.97 8.65 6.32
CA GLU A 159 -8.38 8.26 4.98
C GLU A 159 -7.68 9.14 3.96
N LEU A 160 -7.04 8.52 2.96
CA LEU A 160 -6.43 9.19 1.83
C LEU A 160 -7.19 8.84 0.56
N THR A 161 -7.79 9.82 -0.09
CA THR A 161 -8.59 9.61 -1.31
C THR A 161 -7.94 10.30 -2.49
N GLN A 162 -7.85 9.60 -3.63
CA GLN A 162 -7.34 10.15 -4.86
C GLN A 162 -8.05 9.56 -6.08
N LYS A 163 -8.26 10.38 -7.10
CA LYS A 163 -8.78 9.93 -8.40
C LYS A 163 -7.62 9.53 -9.29
N LEU A 164 -7.66 8.33 -9.83
CA LEU A 164 -6.61 7.79 -10.67
C LEU A 164 -6.65 8.41 -12.08
N GLU A 165 -5.48 8.46 -12.69
CA GLU A 165 -5.22 9.02 -14.02
C GLU A 165 -4.67 7.92 -14.95
N GLY A 166 -4.52 8.22 -16.25
CA GLY A 166 -3.98 7.27 -17.22
C GLY A 166 -4.93 6.10 -17.51
N GLU A 167 -4.40 4.88 -17.56
CA GLU A 167 -5.19 3.67 -17.86
C GLU A 167 -6.26 3.36 -16.82
N ALA A 168 -6.11 3.88 -15.60
CA ALA A 168 -7.05 3.74 -14.49
C ALA A 168 -7.99 4.96 -14.35
N GLN A 169 -8.09 5.81 -15.38
CA GLN A 169 -8.84 7.06 -15.32
C GLN A 169 -10.28 6.85 -14.85
N GLY A 170 -10.69 7.68 -13.89
CA GLY A 170 -12.05 7.69 -13.34
C GLY A 170 -12.26 6.74 -12.16
N LEU A 171 -11.30 5.87 -11.85
CA LEU A 171 -11.32 5.12 -10.58
C LEU A 171 -10.98 6.05 -9.42
N GLU A 172 -11.74 5.96 -8.34
CA GLU A 172 -11.40 6.57 -7.05
C GLU A 172 -10.73 5.52 -6.16
N MET A 173 -9.56 5.84 -5.63
CA MET A 173 -8.83 4.99 -4.70
C MET A 173 -8.79 5.65 -3.33
N THR A 174 -9.18 4.91 -2.29
CA THR A 174 -9.14 5.34 -0.89
C THR A 174 -8.32 4.38 -0.05
N TYR A 175 -7.26 4.88 0.58
CA TYR A 175 -6.50 4.15 1.59
C TYR A 175 -6.98 4.53 2.99
N VAL A 176 -7.05 3.56 3.89
CA VAL A 176 -7.19 3.78 5.33
C VAL A 176 -5.88 3.39 5.99
N LEU A 177 -5.28 4.32 6.73
CA LEU A 177 -3.99 4.12 7.40
C LEU A 177 -4.12 4.40 8.90
N ARG A 178 -3.44 3.61 9.74
CA ARG A 178 -3.35 3.82 11.19
C ARG A 178 -2.68 5.17 11.49
N TRP A 179 -3.18 5.92 12.45
CA TRP A 179 -2.51 7.14 12.91
C TRP A 179 -1.83 6.90 14.27
N PRO A 180 -0.61 7.43 14.51
CA PRO A 180 0.25 8.23 13.61
C PRO A 180 1.23 7.43 12.73
N GLN A 181 1.35 6.11 12.89
CA GLN A 181 2.40 5.29 12.21
C GLN A 181 2.19 5.16 10.70
N LEU A 182 0.97 5.40 10.22
CA LEU A 182 0.54 5.27 8.83
C LEU A 182 0.65 3.84 8.28
N ASP A 183 0.49 2.86 9.16
CA ASP A 183 0.37 1.46 8.79
C ASP A 183 -0.90 1.21 7.99
N PHE A 184 -0.79 0.37 6.97
CA PHE A 184 -1.89 0.05 6.10
C PHE A 184 -2.99 -0.72 6.84
N LEU A 185 -4.24 -0.31 6.65
CA LEU A 185 -5.42 -0.99 7.21
C LEU A 185 -6.38 -1.47 6.11
N SER A 186 -6.61 -0.64 5.09
CA SER A 186 -7.34 -1.07 3.90
C SER A 186 -7.09 -0.16 2.69
N ARG A 187 -7.44 -0.68 1.51
CA ARG A 187 -7.52 0.04 0.24
C ARG A 187 -8.86 -0.29 -0.41
N ARG A 188 -9.59 0.74 -0.83
CA ARG A 188 -10.83 0.62 -1.58
C ARG A 188 -10.68 1.28 -2.94
N THR A 189 -11.18 0.64 -3.98
CA THR A 189 -11.32 1.25 -5.30
C THR A 189 -12.79 1.27 -5.69
N ARG A 190 -13.25 2.40 -6.21
CA ARG A 190 -14.62 2.60 -6.68
C ARG A 190 -14.58 3.06 -8.13
N ALA A 191 -15.23 2.29 -9.00
CA ALA A 191 -15.42 2.66 -10.39
C ALA A 191 -16.56 3.68 -10.56
N PRO A 192 -16.59 4.45 -11.67
CA PRO A 192 -17.68 5.38 -11.95
C PRO A 192 -19.08 4.73 -11.96
N GLY A 193 -19.16 3.45 -12.35
CA GLY A 193 -20.40 2.67 -12.33
C GLY A 193 -20.80 2.12 -10.95
N GLY A 194 -20.10 2.50 -9.88
CA GLY A 194 -20.40 2.07 -8.51
C GLY A 194 -19.86 0.70 -8.13
N ALA A 195 -19.15 0.00 -9.03
CA ALA A 195 -18.46 -1.23 -8.70
C ALA A 195 -17.32 -0.96 -7.71
N GLU A 196 -17.21 -1.78 -6.67
CA GLU A 196 -16.23 -1.62 -5.61
C GLU A 196 -15.38 -2.87 -5.43
N ALA A 197 -14.08 -2.66 -5.23
CA ALA A 197 -13.15 -3.64 -4.72
C ALA A 197 -12.48 -3.11 -3.46
N GLU A 198 -12.19 -4.00 -2.53
CA GLU A 198 -11.54 -3.68 -1.27
C GLU A 198 -10.48 -4.72 -0.93
N GLU A 199 -9.35 -4.24 -0.44
CA GLU A 199 -8.33 -5.04 0.20
C GLU A 199 -8.23 -4.59 1.65
N ARG A 200 -8.42 -5.53 2.59
CA ARG A 200 -8.53 -5.22 4.01
C ARG A 200 -7.59 -6.07 4.84
N VAL A 201 -7.01 -5.47 5.86
CA VAL A 201 -6.22 -6.17 6.86
C VAL A 201 -7.16 -6.93 7.80
N GLU A 202 -6.92 -8.23 7.94
CA GLU A 202 -7.65 -9.11 8.86
C GLU A 202 -6.78 -9.52 10.06
N GLU A 203 -5.45 -9.54 9.88
CA GLU A 203 -4.45 -9.83 10.91
C GLU A 203 -3.17 -9.03 10.62
N GLU A 204 -2.52 -8.54 11.67
CA GLU A 204 -1.29 -7.74 11.59
C GLU A 204 -0.10 -8.48 12.21
N ASP A 205 1.09 -8.17 11.71
CA ASP A 205 2.37 -8.47 12.35
C ASP A 205 3.05 -7.14 12.70
N CYS A 206 3.38 -6.95 13.97
CA CYS A 206 3.89 -5.68 14.49
C CYS A 206 5.29 -5.85 15.07
N ASP A 207 6.23 -5.05 14.57
CA ASP A 207 7.60 -4.99 15.08
C ASP A 207 7.72 -3.80 16.04
N ALA A 208 7.94 -4.11 17.33
CA ALA A 208 8.05 -3.09 18.37
C ALA A 208 9.34 -2.26 18.27
N ALA A 209 10.42 -2.83 17.73
CA ALA A 209 11.69 -2.12 17.56
C ALA A 209 11.62 -1.10 16.42
N LEU A 210 10.85 -1.40 15.37
CA LEU A 210 10.58 -0.50 14.26
C LEU A 210 9.39 0.43 14.51
N ASP A 211 8.55 0.16 15.51
CA ASP A 211 7.28 0.86 15.75
C ASP A 211 6.46 0.91 14.45
N LEU A 212 6.18 -0.28 13.91
CA LEU A 212 5.53 -0.46 12.62
C LEU A 212 4.76 -1.78 12.57
N CYS A 213 3.56 -1.74 11.99
CA CYS A 213 2.79 -2.94 11.67
C CYS A 213 2.66 -3.12 10.16
N VAL A 214 2.68 -4.38 9.73
CA VAL A 214 2.40 -4.80 8.36
C VAL A 214 1.28 -5.85 8.34
N PRO A 215 0.58 -6.01 7.21
CA PRO A 215 -0.44 -7.04 7.11
C PRO A 215 0.16 -8.44 7.16
N LYS A 216 -0.40 -9.29 8.02
CA LYS A 216 -0.13 -10.73 8.04
C LYS A 216 -1.22 -11.51 7.28
N ARG A 217 -2.46 -11.03 7.33
CA ARG A 217 -3.56 -11.54 6.51
C ARG A 217 -4.29 -10.39 5.83
N LEU A 218 -4.42 -10.49 4.51
CA LEU A 218 -5.19 -9.57 3.68
C LEU A 218 -6.35 -10.33 3.04
N GLY A 219 -7.57 -9.80 3.19
CA GLY A 219 -8.73 -10.25 2.44
C GLY A 219 -8.96 -9.35 1.23
N ARG A 220 -9.20 -9.94 0.06
CA ARG A 220 -9.62 -9.23 -1.15
C ARG A 220 -11.11 -9.44 -1.39
N TRP A 221 -11.83 -8.34 -1.60
CA TRP A 221 -13.30 -8.28 -1.65
C TRP A 221 -13.74 -7.56 -2.91
N GLN A 222 -14.83 -8.04 -3.51
CA GLN A 222 -15.49 -7.40 -4.63
C GLN A 222 -17.00 -7.50 -4.45
N GLY A 223 -17.71 -6.38 -4.51
CA GLY A 223 -19.16 -6.34 -4.29
C GLY A 223 -19.59 -6.98 -2.96
N GLY A 224 -18.80 -6.78 -1.90
CA GLY A 224 -19.06 -7.34 -0.56
C GLY A 224 -18.79 -8.84 -0.40
N LYS A 225 -18.29 -9.53 -1.42
CA LYS A 225 -17.89 -10.95 -1.35
C LYS A 225 -16.37 -11.07 -1.33
N ARG A 226 -15.84 -11.99 -0.53
CA ARG A 226 -14.41 -12.33 -0.56
C ARG A 226 -14.11 -13.05 -1.87
N VAL A 227 -13.18 -12.51 -2.65
CA VAL A 227 -12.71 -13.06 -3.93
C VAL A 227 -11.29 -13.58 -3.87
N GLY A 228 -10.57 -13.33 -2.76
CA GLY A 228 -9.26 -13.89 -2.54
C GLY A 228 -8.67 -13.50 -1.18
N GLU A 229 -7.48 -14.01 -0.91
CA GLU A 229 -6.70 -13.66 0.27
C GLU A 229 -5.20 -13.79 0.04
N THR A 230 -4.45 -13.18 0.96
CA THR A 230 -3.01 -13.36 1.12
C THR A 230 -2.73 -13.62 2.59
N VAL A 231 -1.99 -14.68 2.88
CA VAL A 231 -1.65 -15.10 4.24
C VAL A 231 -0.15 -15.27 4.36
N LEU A 232 0.49 -14.47 5.22
CA LEU A 232 1.90 -14.55 5.49
C LEU A 232 2.17 -15.50 6.65
N THR A 233 3.02 -16.50 6.40
CA THR A 233 3.50 -17.45 7.40
C THR A 233 4.82 -17.00 8.01
N ARG A 234 5.55 -16.09 7.35
CA ARG A 234 6.78 -15.48 7.83
C ARG A 234 6.79 -14.00 7.46
N VAL A 235 7.09 -13.16 8.45
CA VAL A 235 7.34 -11.73 8.29
C VAL A 235 8.60 -11.40 9.08
N GLU A 236 9.63 -10.91 8.40
CA GLU A 236 10.87 -10.45 9.01
C GLU A 236 11.17 -9.05 8.50
N LEU A 237 10.84 -8.06 9.32
CA LEU A 237 11.18 -6.67 9.04
C LEU A 237 12.64 -6.41 9.46
N GLY A 238 13.36 -5.58 8.71
CA GLY A 238 14.79 -5.35 8.95
C GLY A 238 15.67 -6.59 8.72
N ALA A 239 15.20 -7.53 7.88
CA ALA A 239 15.93 -8.77 7.62
C ALA A 239 17.37 -8.52 7.15
N ALA A 240 18.32 -9.27 7.73
CA ALA A 240 19.72 -9.26 7.34
C ALA A 240 19.91 -10.05 6.04
N LEU A 241 19.78 -9.35 4.91
CA LEU A 241 19.92 -9.93 3.57
C LEU A 241 21.32 -9.62 3.01
N PRO A 242 22.17 -10.62 2.73
CA PRO A 242 23.51 -10.39 2.21
C PRO A 242 23.48 -9.88 0.76
N ASN A 243 24.59 -9.30 0.28
CA ASN A 243 24.65 -8.65 -1.05
C ASN A 243 24.37 -9.60 -2.21
N ASP A 244 24.83 -10.83 -2.10
CA ASP A 244 24.70 -11.92 -3.06
C ASP A 244 23.32 -12.59 -3.04
N ALA A 245 22.46 -12.31 -2.05
CA ALA A 245 21.11 -12.89 -1.95
C ALA A 245 20.23 -12.64 -3.19
N PHE A 246 20.55 -11.60 -3.98
CA PHE A 246 19.80 -11.14 -5.15
C PHE A 246 20.49 -11.47 -6.48
N THR A 247 21.69 -12.03 -6.44
CA THR A 247 22.38 -12.51 -7.64
C THR A 247 22.11 -14.00 -7.75
N LEU A 248 21.38 -14.41 -8.79
CA LEU A 248 21.11 -15.82 -9.02
C LEU A 248 22.23 -16.46 -9.83
N THR A 249 22.50 -17.73 -9.55
CA THR A 249 23.38 -18.57 -10.36
C THR A 249 22.53 -19.64 -11.03
N ALA A 250 22.79 -19.91 -12.30
CA ALA A 250 22.08 -20.94 -13.04
C ALA A 250 22.30 -22.31 -12.37
N PRO A 251 21.23 -23.06 -12.05
CA PRO A 251 21.38 -24.43 -11.60
C PRO A 251 21.97 -25.32 -12.71
N GLU A 252 22.60 -26.42 -12.31
CA GLU A 252 23.15 -27.40 -13.26
C GLU A 252 22.07 -27.94 -14.20
N GLY A 253 22.40 -28.05 -15.49
CA GLY A 253 21.51 -28.60 -16.52
C GLY A 253 20.40 -27.66 -16.99
N TYR A 254 20.47 -26.36 -16.66
CA TYR A 254 19.57 -25.34 -17.21
C TYR A 254 20.09 -24.82 -18.55
N ASP A 255 19.18 -24.46 -19.45
CA ASP A 255 19.49 -23.63 -20.60
C ASP A 255 19.76 -22.19 -20.12
N VAL A 256 20.94 -21.66 -20.45
CA VAL A 256 21.42 -20.37 -19.95
C VAL A 256 21.48 -19.36 -21.08
N GLN A 257 20.73 -18.27 -20.91
CA GLN A 257 20.66 -17.20 -21.90
C GLN A 257 21.01 -15.84 -21.27
N THR A 258 21.62 -14.98 -22.08
CA THR A 258 21.79 -13.56 -21.76
C THR A 258 21.02 -12.72 -22.76
N ARG A 259 20.24 -11.77 -22.26
CA ARG A 259 19.40 -10.86 -23.06
C ARG A 259 19.57 -9.42 -22.56
N THR A 260 18.98 -8.48 -23.30
CA THR A 260 18.97 -7.05 -22.94
C THR A 260 17.53 -6.55 -22.93
N LEU A 261 17.14 -5.87 -21.85
CA LEU A 261 15.90 -5.12 -21.78
C LEU A 261 16.10 -3.77 -22.48
N VAL A 262 15.37 -3.57 -23.57
CA VAL A 262 15.41 -2.35 -24.39
C VAL A 262 14.01 -1.72 -24.47
N PRO A 263 13.90 -0.40 -24.70
CA PRO A 263 12.60 0.24 -24.88
C PRO A 263 11.83 -0.39 -26.04
N SER A 264 10.54 -0.66 -25.84
CA SER A 264 9.64 -1.04 -26.93
C SER A 264 9.48 0.16 -27.88
N SER A 265 9.74 -0.07 -29.17
CA SER A 265 9.40 0.92 -30.20
C SER A 265 7.87 0.98 -30.32
N PRO A 266 7.26 2.17 -30.46
CA PRO A 266 5.82 2.27 -30.65
C PRO A 266 5.43 1.55 -31.95
N THR A 267 4.59 0.52 -31.83
CA THR A 267 4.00 -0.15 -32.99
C THR A 267 3.04 0.81 -33.67
N THR A 268 3.41 1.38 -34.82
CA THR A 268 2.48 2.08 -35.68
C THR A 268 1.39 1.09 -36.10
N PRO A 269 0.09 1.37 -35.86
CA PRO A 269 -0.98 0.54 -36.40
C PRO A 269 -0.83 0.45 -37.92
N PRO A 270 -1.07 -0.72 -38.55
CA PRO A 270 -1.02 -0.80 -40.00
C PRO A 270 -2.00 0.22 -40.57
N ALA A 271 -1.49 1.13 -41.41
CA ALA A 271 -2.32 2.00 -42.22
C ALA A 271 -3.12 1.10 -43.17
N GLY A 272 -4.40 0.88 -42.83
CA GLY A 272 -5.33 0.17 -43.71
C GLY A 272 -5.48 0.94 -45.01
N GLY A 273 -5.25 0.26 -46.13
CA GLY A 273 -5.70 0.64 -47.46
C GLY A 273 -7.06 0.06 -47.79
#